data_AF-A0AAU6YC12-F1
#
_entry.id   AF-A0AAU6YC12-F1
#
_cell.length_a   1.000
_cell.length_b   1.000
_cell.length_c   1.000
_cell.angle_alpha   90.00
_cell.angle_beta   90.00
_cell.angle_gamma   90.00
#
_symmetry.space_group_name_H-M   'P 1'
#
loop_
_entity.id
_entity.type
_entity.pdbx_description
1 polymer ?
#
loop_
_entity_poly.entity_id
_entity_poly.type
_entity_poly.pdbx_seq_one_letter_code
_entity_poly.pdbx_strand_id
1 'polypeptide(L)'
;MENHFYDELIEFDETFDGYSVNIVSPSLAKGLANAQGHYKKRKPHVVFMKRKTRWSTEDVRQAFNYNEHNFKLINEYKRYIKFFELYIEMLESSEHEPEVKTKRIMFSQECIMKIHRIIAIYKATIMTA
;
A
#
# COMPACT_ATOMS: atom_id res chain seq x y z
N MET A 1 -8.44 -5.01 19.87
CA MET A 1 -7.83 -4.91 18.53
C MET A 1 -6.76 -3.80 18.49
N GLU A 2 -6.80 -2.80 19.38
CA GLU A 2 -5.78 -1.75 19.49
C GLU A 2 -4.44 -2.21 20.08
N ASN A 3 -4.44 -3.13 21.08
CA ASN A 3 -3.19 -3.59 21.71
C ASN A 3 -2.17 -4.21 20.73
N HIS A 4 -2.64 -4.92 19.70
CA HIS A 4 -1.74 -5.59 18.75
C HIS A 4 -0.95 -4.62 17.86
N PHE A 5 -1.51 -3.43 17.58
CA PHE A 5 -0.82 -2.43 16.76
C PHE A 5 0.30 -1.74 17.54
N TYR A 6 0.11 -1.51 18.84
CA TYR A 6 1.14 -0.91 19.69
C TYR A 6 2.32 -1.87 19.89
N ASP A 7 2.07 -3.15 20.08
CA ASP A 7 3.12 -4.16 20.20
C ASP A 7 3.96 -4.24 18.90
N GLU A 8 3.31 -4.22 17.73
CA GLU A 8 4.00 -4.18 16.43
C GLU A 8 4.83 -2.90 16.24
N LEU A 9 4.36 -1.75 16.73
CA LEU A 9 5.10 -0.48 16.64
C LEU A 9 6.36 -0.49 17.50
N ILE A 10 6.27 -1.06 18.71
CA ILE A 10 7.41 -1.19 19.63
C ILE A 10 8.45 -2.13 19.01
N GLU A 11 8.03 -3.31 18.54
CA GLU A 11 8.95 -4.27 17.89
C GLU A 11 9.65 -3.64 16.67
N PHE A 12 8.89 -2.90 15.86
CA PHE A 12 9.45 -2.20 14.70
C PHE A 12 10.45 -1.11 15.10
N ASP A 13 10.22 -0.40 16.20
CA ASP A 13 11.13 0.62 16.70
C ASP A 13 12.46 0.04 17.19
N GLU A 14 12.38 -1.04 17.96
CA GLU A 14 13.54 -1.76 18.50
C GLU A 14 14.40 -2.39 17.38
N THR A 15 13.75 -2.79 16.29
CA THR A 15 14.39 -3.48 15.16
C THR A 15 14.55 -2.61 13.91
N PHE A 16 14.35 -1.30 14.04
CA PHE A 16 14.19 -0.36 12.92
C PHE A 16 15.27 -0.50 11.84
N ASP A 17 16.55 -0.44 12.21
CA ASP A 17 17.65 -0.44 11.24
C ASP A 17 17.73 -1.77 10.46
N GLY A 18 17.39 -2.88 11.11
CA GLY A 18 17.31 -4.20 10.47
C GLY A 18 16.11 -4.32 9.53
N TYR A 19 14.93 -3.94 10.00
CA TYR A 19 13.68 -4.12 9.26
C TYR A 19 13.50 -3.12 8.12
N SER A 20 13.83 -1.85 8.34
CA SER A 20 13.65 -0.77 7.35
C SER A 20 14.39 -1.05 6.03
N VAL A 21 15.65 -1.49 6.13
CA VAL A 21 16.53 -1.73 4.99
C VAL A 21 16.30 -3.11 4.37
N ASN A 22 16.16 -4.16 5.18
CA ASN A 22 16.18 -5.54 4.68
C ASN A 22 14.79 -6.11 4.39
N ILE A 23 13.74 -5.55 4.99
CA ILE A 23 12.39 -6.10 4.90
C ILE A 23 11.44 -5.11 4.24
N VAL A 24 11.27 -3.92 4.81
CA VAL A 24 10.27 -2.95 4.35
C VAL A 24 10.62 -2.40 2.97
N SER A 25 11.83 -1.87 2.80
CA SER A 25 12.23 -1.27 1.51
C SER A 25 12.17 -2.26 0.34
N PRO A 26 12.71 -3.50 0.45
CA PRO A 26 12.60 -4.49 -0.61
C PRO A 26 11.17 -4.94 -0.88
N SER A 27 10.36 -5.10 0.18
CA SER A 27 8.95 -5.50 0.04
C SER A 27 8.13 -4.45 -0.70
N LEU A 28 8.32 -3.16 -0.38
CA LEU A 28 7.64 -2.07 -1.10
C LEU A 28 8.14 -1.94 -2.55
N ALA A 29 9.43 -2.13 -2.81
CA ALA A 29 9.96 -2.14 -4.16
C ALA A 29 9.35 -3.27 -5.00
N LYS A 30 9.27 -4.49 -4.45
CA LYS A 30 8.60 -5.64 -5.06
C LYS A 30 7.11 -5.38 -5.27
N GLY A 31 6.43 -4.81 -4.29
CA GLY A 31 5.02 -4.44 -4.37
C GLY A 31 4.74 -3.46 -5.51
N LEU A 32 5.60 -2.44 -5.66
CA LEU A 32 5.51 -1.48 -6.76
C LEU A 32 5.74 -2.13 -8.13
N ALA A 33 6.77 -2.97 -8.26
CA ALA A 33 7.04 -3.69 -9.51
C ALA A 33 5.86 -4.60 -9.91
N ASN A 34 5.27 -5.32 -8.95
CA ASN A 34 4.09 -6.15 -9.15
C ASN A 34 2.89 -5.32 -9.61
N ALA A 35 2.61 -4.21 -8.93
CA ALA A 35 1.51 -3.31 -9.29
C ALA A 35 1.67 -2.76 -10.71
N GLN A 36 2.88 -2.34 -11.09
CA GLN A 36 3.19 -1.87 -12.45
C GLN A 36 2.99 -2.96 -13.51
N GLY A 37 3.49 -4.18 -13.25
CA GLY A 37 3.31 -5.31 -14.16
C GLY A 37 1.83 -5.68 -14.34
N HIS A 38 1.07 -5.66 -13.25
CA HIS A 38 -0.36 -5.87 -13.25
C HIS A 38 -1.11 -4.79 -14.05
N TYR A 39 -0.77 -3.52 -13.84
CA TYR A 39 -1.32 -2.41 -14.61
C TYR A 39 -1.07 -2.55 -16.11
N LYS A 40 0.18 -2.86 -16.51
CA LYS A 40 0.54 -3.04 -17.91
C LYS A 40 -0.31 -4.13 -18.57
N LYS A 41 -0.56 -5.24 -17.87
CA LYS A 41 -1.39 -6.35 -18.36
C LYS A 41 -2.87 -5.99 -18.42
N ARG A 42 -3.41 -5.30 -17.41
CA ARG A 42 -4.85 -5.03 -17.31
C ARG A 42 -5.31 -3.82 -18.09
N LYS A 43 -4.48 -2.78 -18.21
CA LYS A 43 -4.89 -1.48 -18.77
C LYS A 43 -5.60 -1.59 -20.13
N PRO A 44 -5.15 -2.42 -21.10
CA PRO A 44 -5.86 -2.57 -22.37
C PRO A 44 -7.31 -3.06 -22.20
N HIS A 45 -7.53 -4.04 -21.31
CA HIS A 45 -8.86 -4.57 -21.03
C HIS A 45 -9.74 -3.53 -20.33
N VAL A 46 -9.21 -2.76 -19.38
CA VAL A 46 -9.94 -1.65 -18.74
C VAL A 46 -10.37 -0.61 -19.78
N VAL A 47 -9.48 -0.24 -20.70
CA VAL A 47 -9.80 0.70 -21.79
C VAL A 47 -10.87 0.14 -22.71
N PHE A 48 -10.77 -1.14 -23.09
CA PHE A 48 -11.77 -1.82 -23.90
C PHE A 48 -13.15 -1.81 -23.23
N MET A 49 -13.22 -2.23 -21.96
CA MET A 49 -14.47 -2.29 -21.20
C MET A 49 -15.12 -0.92 -21.04
N LYS A 50 -14.33 0.15 -20.85
CA LYS A 50 -14.84 1.53 -20.78
C LYS A 50 -15.42 2.06 -22.10
N ARG A 51 -14.99 1.50 -23.24
CA ARG A 51 -15.50 1.88 -24.58
C ARG A 51 -16.70 1.04 -25.00
N LYS A 52 -16.97 -0.06 -24.30
CA LYS A 52 -18.05 -0.98 -24.62
C LYS A 52 -19.38 -0.38 -24.19
N THR A 53 -20.32 -0.23 -25.14
CA THR A 53 -21.63 0.40 -24.90
C THR A 53 -22.52 -0.37 -23.92
N ARG A 54 -22.38 -1.70 -23.87
CA ARG A 54 -23.12 -2.58 -22.94
C ARG A 54 -22.23 -3.70 -22.45
N TRP A 55 -22.23 -3.91 -21.14
CA TRP A 55 -21.55 -5.04 -20.52
C TRP A 55 -22.49 -6.24 -20.49
N SER A 56 -21.98 -7.41 -20.88
CA SER A 56 -22.65 -8.68 -20.66
C SER A 56 -22.57 -9.08 -19.19
N THR A 57 -23.40 -10.03 -18.77
CA THR A 57 -23.33 -10.61 -17.41
C THR A 57 -21.95 -11.16 -17.09
N GLU A 58 -21.28 -11.77 -18.07
CA GLU A 58 -19.93 -12.32 -17.88
C GLU A 58 -18.88 -11.21 -17.73
N ASP A 59 -19.01 -10.10 -18.47
CA ASP A 59 -18.13 -8.94 -18.28
C ASP A 59 -18.25 -8.36 -16.87
N VAL A 60 -19.48 -8.22 -16.37
CA VAL A 60 -19.76 -7.75 -15.00
C VAL A 60 -19.16 -8.69 -13.97
N ARG A 61 -19.32 -10.02 -14.15
CA ARG A 61 -18.74 -11.03 -13.27
C ARG A 61 -17.21 -10.95 -13.24
N GLN A 62 -16.57 -10.85 -14.39
CA GLN A 62 -15.11 -10.71 -14.47
C GLN A 62 -14.61 -9.40 -13.86
N ALA A 63 -15.35 -8.30 -14.05
CA ALA A 63 -15.04 -7.01 -13.43
C ALA A 63 -15.14 -7.09 -11.91
N PHE A 64 -16.21 -7.70 -11.39
CA PHE A 64 -16.42 -7.89 -9.96
C PHE A 64 -15.29 -8.69 -9.31
N ASN A 65 -14.99 -9.89 -9.83
CA ASN A 65 -13.94 -10.77 -9.28
C ASN A 65 -12.58 -10.07 -9.25
N TYR A 66 -12.27 -9.33 -10.31
CA TYR A 66 -11.02 -8.60 -10.41
C TYR A 66 -10.96 -7.40 -9.44
N ASN A 67 -12.05 -6.64 -9.33
CA ASN A 67 -12.13 -5.53 -8.40
C ASN A 67 -12.02 -6.00 -6.95
N GLU A 68 -12.63 -7.14 -6.60
CA GLU A 68 -12.55 -7.73 -5.26
C GLU A 68 -11.10 -7.99 -4.84
N HIS A 69 -10.30 -8.57 -5.73
CA HIS A 69 -8.87 -8.77 -5.50
C HIS A 69 -8.13 -7.44 -5.25
N ASN A 70 -8.37 -6.44 -6.11
CA ASN A 70 -7.75 -5.13 -5.97
C ASN A 70 -8.18 -4.41 -4.67
N PHE A 71 -9.44 -4.53 -4.27
CA PHE A 71 -9.94 -3.92 -3.04
C PHE A 71 -9.28 -4.54 -1.81
N LYS A 72 -9.06 -5.87 -1.78
CA LYS A 72 -8.32 -6.54 -0.71
C LYS A 72 -6.90 -5.98 -0.58
N LEU A 73 -6.16 -5.90 -1.69
CA LEU A 73 -4.80 -5.33 -1.71
C LEU A 73 -4.79 -3.85 -1.29
N ILE A 74 -5.73 -3.04 -1.78
CA ILE A 74 -5.83 -1.63 -1.38
C ILE A 74 -6.08 -1.50 0.13
N ASN A 75 -6.94 -2.33 0.70
CA ASN A 75 -7.23 -2.30 2.13
C ASN A 75 -6.02 -2.74 2.98
N GLU A 76 -5.27 -3.74 2.51
CA GLU A 76 -4.00 -4.15 3.14
C GLU A 76 -2.99 -2.99 3.13
N TYR A 77 -2.78 -2.35 1.98
CA TYR A 77 -1.89 -1.20 1.88
C TYR A 77 -2.33 0.01 2.72
N LYS A 78 -3.64 0.23 2.87
CA LYS A 78 -4.16 1.26 3.80
C LYS A 78 -3.81 0.96 5.25
N ARG A 79 -3.77 -0.31 5.65
CA ARG A 79 -3.31 -0.69 7.01
C ARG A 79 -1.84 -0.31 7.21
N TYR A 80 -0.99 -0.52 6.21
CA TYR A 80 0.41 -0.10 6.29
C TYR A 80 0.59 1.42 6.32
N ILE A 81 -0.23 2.18 5.59
CA ILE A 81 -0.24 3.66 5.73
C ILE A 81 -0.53 4.03 7.18
N LYS A 82 -1.61 3.47 7.75
CA LYS A 82 -1.98 3.74 9.15
C LYS A 82 -0.91 3.32 10.15
N PHE A 83 -0.22 2.20 9.91
CA PHE A 83 0.93 1.79 10.71
C PHE A 83 2.01 2.87 10.72
N PHE A 84 2.43 3.37 9.56
CA PHE A 84 3.47 4.40 9.48
C PHE A 84 3.02 5.75 10.02
N GLU A 85 1.74 6.11 9.87
CA GLU A 85 1.17 7.32 10.50
C GLU A 85 1.26 7.25 12.03
N LEU A 86 0.84 6.12 12.62
CA LEU A 86 0.94 5.91 14.08
C LEU A 86 2.40 5.84 14.56
N TYR A 87 3.30 5.27 13.75
CA TYR A 87 4.72 5.24 14.07
C TYR A 87 5.33 6.64 14.10
N ILE A 88 4.94 7.52 13.18
CA ILE A 88 5.35 8.93 13.19
C ILE A 88 4.85 9.62 14.46
N GLU A 89 3.57 9.46 14.81
CA GLU A 89 2.99 10.03 16.05
C GLU A 89 3.75 9.54 17.31
N MET A 90 4.08 8.25 17.36
CA MET A 90 4.87 7.68 18.45
C MET A 90 6.28 8.29 18.51
N LEU A 91 6.96 8.43 17.38
CA LEU A 91 8.30 9.03 17.33
C LEU A 91 8.30 10.50 17.78
N GLU A 92 7.31 11.29 17.35
CA GLU A 92 7.17 12.69 17.74
C GLU A 92 7.09 12.82 19.27
N SER A 93 6.32 11.95 19.93
CA SER A 93 6.14 11.91 21.39
C SER A 93 7.24 11.17 22.19
N SER A 94 8.17 10.49 21.51
CA SER A 94 9.20 9.67 22.17
C SER A 94 10.39 10.49 22.72
N GLU A 95 11.25 9.87 23.52
CA GLU A 95 12.50 10.47 24.05
C GLU A 95 13.71 10.29 23.11
N HIS A 96 13.50 9.86 21.86
CA HIS A 96 14.59 9.69 20.88
C HIS A 96 15.30 11.02 20.58
N GLU A 97 16.60 10.93 20.27
CA GLU A 97 17.37 12.07 19.78
C GLU A 97 16.72 12.69 18.52
N PRO A 98 16.73 14.04 18.37
CA PRO A 98 16.07 14.71 17.24
C PRO A 98 16.50 14.22 15.86
N GLU A 99 17.78 13.85 15.70
CA GLU A 99 18.31 13.30 14.45
C GLU A 99 17.70 11.93 14.12
N VAL A 100 17.56 11.06 15.14
CA VAL A 100 16.95 9.73 15.00
C VAL A 100 15.47 9.87 14.62
N LYS A 101 14.73 10.75 15.33
CA LYS A 101 13.33 11.05 14.99
C LYS A 101 13.20 11.50 13.54
N THR A 102 14.01 12.46 13.12
CA THR A 102 13.99 13.00 11.75
C THR A 102 14.22 11.90 10.71
N LYS A 103 15.26 11.08 10.89
CA LYS A 103 15.57 9.96 9.97
C LYS A 103 14.41 8.97 9.85
N ARG A 104 13.84 8.55 10.99
CA ARG A 104 12.77 7.53 11.02
C ARG A 104 11.44 8.07 10.50
N ILE A 105 11.12 9.34 10.76
CA ILE A 105 9.94 10.02 10.20
C ILE A 105 10.07 10.14 8.68
N MET A 106 11.21 10.60 8.17
CA MET A 106 11.45 10.70 6.73
C MET A 106 11.30 9.34 6.04
N PHE A 107 11.89 8.28 6.60
CA PHE A 107 11.72 6.92 6.09
C PHE A 107 10.24 6.50 6.02
N SER A 108 9.47 6.79 7.08
CA SER A 108 8.06 6.44 7.17
C SER A 108 7.22 7.19 6.14
N GLN A 109 7.50 8.49 5.95
CA GLN A 109 6.86 9.31 4.91
C GLN A 109 7.17 8.78 3.50
N GLU A 110 8.42 8.37 3.23
CA GLU A 110 8.78 7.74 1.95
C GLU A 110 8.03 6.42 1.71
N CYS A 111 7.87 5.60 2.75
CA CYS A 111 7.10 4.38 2.69
C CYS A 111 5.63 4.67 2.37
N ILE A 112 5.01 5.62 3.07
CA ILE A 112 3.63 6.07 2.82
C ILE A 112 3.46 6.53 1.36
N MET A 113 4.37 7.36 0.84
CA MET A 113 4.33 7.82 -0.56
C MET A 113 4.40 6.65 -1.56
N LYS A 114 5.31 5.69 -1.33
CA LYS A 114 5.41 4.48 -2.17
C LYS A 114 4.12 3.65 -2.13
N ILE A 115 3.54 3.49 -0.94
CA ILE A 115 2.28 2.77 -0.76
C ILE A 115 1.12 3.48 -1.48
N HIS A 116 1.02 4.81 -1.39
CA HIS A 116 0.03 5.58 -2.15
C HIS A 116 0.17 5.37 -3.66
N ARG A 117 1.40 5.32 -4.18
CA ARG A 117 1.66 5.02 -5.59
C ARG A 117 1.16 3.62 -5.98
N ILE A 118 1.41 2.62 -5.14
CA ILE A 118 0.92 1.26 -5.34
C ILE A 118 -0.63 1.24 -5.38
N ILE A 119 -1.28 1.87 -4.38
CA ILE A 119 -2.74 1.98 -4.31
C ILE A 119 -3.30 2.67 -5.56
N ALA A 120 -2.68 3.76 -6.01
CA ALA A 120 -3.12 4.50 -7.19
C ALA A 120 -3.11 3.61 -8.45
N ILE A 121 -2.08 2.77 -8.59
CA ILE A 121 -1.98 1.82 -9.70
C ILE A 121 -3.12 0.78 -9.66
N TYR A 122 -3.38 0.18 -8.50
CA TYR A 122 -4.50 -0.78 -8.35
C TYR A 122 -5.85 -0.11 -8.61
N LYS A 123 -6.08 1.09 -8.06
CA LYS A 123 -7.29 1.89 -8.31
C LYS A 123 -7.49 2.18 -9.81
N ALA A 124 -6.43 2.49 -10.54
CA ALA A 124 -6.49 2.78 -11.97
C ALA A 124 -6.93 1.57 -12.83
N THR A 125 -6.88 0.37 -12.27
CA THR A 125 -7.32 -0.88 -12.92
C THR A 125 -8.71 -1.35 -12.49
N ILE A 126 -9.37 -0.67 -11.54
CA ILE A 126 -10.75 -0.96 -11.16
C ILE A 126 -11.69 -0.60 -12.32
N MET A 127 -12.63 -1.49 -12.60
CA MET A 127 -13.64 -1.30 -13.65
C MET A 127 -15.01 -1.10 -13.01
N THR A 128 -15.63 0.04 -13.28
CA THR A 128 -17.03 0.30 -12.92
C THR A 128 -17.87 0.30 -14.19
N ALA A 129 -19.07 -0.26 -14.10
CA ALA A 129 -20.05 -0.28 -15.18
C ALA A 129 -20.65 1.11 -15.41
#